data_AF-A0A354ZCR7-F1
#
_entry.id   AF-A0A354ZCR7-F1
#
_cell.length_a   1.000
_cell.length_b   1.000
_cell.length_c   1.000
_cell.angle_alpha   90.00
_cell.angle_beta   90.00
_cell.angle_gamma   90.00
#
_symmetry.space_group_name_H-M   'P 1'
#
loop_
_entity.id
_entity.type
_entity.pdbx_description
1 polymer ?
#
loop_
_entity_poly.entity_id
_entity_poly.type
_entity_poly.pdbx_seq_one_letter_code
_entity_poly.pdbx_strand_id
1 'polypeptide(L)'
;MNIVDDSAYCRLDTARFSPEPALFFVFGASGDLAHRKIFPALYDLYLERQLPQDLLMIGAARRDYSTEQFRETLHDACIAHSRHRSEASHDEAWRDFSRRIFYLRNDVEDMDSYEAIRRLVVERDQSVLVGLSPKARLPENTLYYLAVTPELFPVIAEHLGRAGCGSNTLGSDASAKGWCRLVVEKPYGKDRSSAATLTESLHRWFEERDIYRIDHYLGKEAVQNLLHFRFANTIFEPIWNRNYIDRIEITVAEQDGIGTRGGYYDGFGAARDMLQNHLTQLLCLTVMEPPASLSPEHIRDEKVKVLQAIPEYSEAQIL
;
A
#
# COMPACT_ATOMS: atom_id res chain seq x y z
N MET A 1 7.46 24.48 19.86
CA MET A 1 8.40 24.42 21.00
C MET A 1 9.63 23.71 20.47
N ASN A 2 10.70 24.45 20.23
CA ASN A 2 11.92 23.94 19.61
C ASN A 2 12.57 22.93 20.55
N ILE A 3 12.70 21.68 20.12
CA ILE A 3 13.53 20.70 20.82
C ILE A 3 14.97 21.01 20.42
N VAL A 4 15.71 21.62 21.34
CA VAL A 4 17.16 21.73 21.25
C VAL A 4 17.70 20.35 21.61
N ASP A 5 18.20 19.61 20.63
CA ASP A 5 18.88 18.33 20.85
C ASP A 5 20.39 18.60 20.87
N ASP A 6 20.96 18.54 22.07
CA ASP A 6 22.35 18.93 22.38
C ASP A 6 23.24 17.69 22.55
N SER A 7 22.96 16.60 21.83
CA SER A 7 23.69 15.32 21.99
C SER A 7 24.49 14.91 20.75
N ALA A 8 25.82 15.03 20.84
CA ALA A 8 26.80 14.66 19.81
C ALA A 8 27.08 13.14 19.77
N TYR A 9 26.06 12.29 19.86
CA TYR A 9 26.21 10.84 19.71
C TYR A 9 25.10 10.26 18.81
N CYS A 10 25.51 9.47 17.81
CA CYS A 10 24.62 8.68 16.98
C CYS A 10 23.92 7.63 17.86
N ARG A 11 22.63 7.82 18.15
CA ARG A 11 21.79 6.81 18.77
C ARG A 11 21.34 5.81 17.70
N LEU A 12 21.99 4.66 17.65
CA LEU A 12 21.48 3.47 16.96
C LEU A 12 20.19 2.93 17.63
N ASP A 13 19.84 3.46 18.80
CA ASP A 13 18.61 3.21 19.54
C ASP A 13 17.47 4.15 19.10
N THR A 14 17.43 4.57 17.83
CA THR A 14 16.23 5.22 17.29
C THR A 14 15.04 4.31 17.57
N ALA A 15 14.09 4.80 18.37
CA ALA A 15 12.87 4.08 18.69
C ALA A 15 12.32 3.52 17.38
N ARG A 16 12.28 2.19 17.25
CA ARG A 16 11.73 1.52 16.07
C ARG A 16 10.39 2.17 15.78
N PHE A 17 10.21 2.66 14.54
CA PHE A 17 8.94 3.24 14.10
C PHE A 17 7.81 2.31 14.53
N SER A 18 6.94 2.79 15.42
CA SER A 18 5.76 2.06 15.85
C SER A 18 4.57 2.66 15.10
N PRO A 19 3.95 1.92 14.18
CA PRO A 19 2.79 2.43 13.46
C PRO A 19 1.66 2.75 14.44
N GLU A 20 0.90 3.79 14.14
CA GLU A 20 -0.30 4.12 14.91
C GLU A 20 -1.39 3.06 14.70
N PRO A 21 -2.22 2.76 15.72
CA PRO A 21 -3.39 1.90 15.55
C PRO A 21 -4.32 2.41 14.46
N ALA A 22 -4.92 1.48 13.70
CA ALA A 22 -5.88 1.80 12.64
C ALA A 22 -6.95 0.70 12.48
N LEU A 23 -8.10 1.08 11.91
CA LEU A 23 -9.00 0.16 11.25
C LEU A 23 -8.43 -0.13 9.85
N PHE A 24 -7.94 -1.34 9.63
CA PHE A 24 -7.37 -1.78 8.36
C PHE A 24 -8.39 -2.62 7.61
N PHE A 25 -9.06 -2.02 6.64
CA PHE A 25 -9.98 -2.71 5.74
C PHE A 25 -9.22 -3.32 4.55
N VAL A 26 -9.50 -4.58 4.23
CA VAL A 26 -9.00 -5.25 3.02
C VAL A 26 -10.21 -5.55 2.13
N PHE A 27 -10.44 -4.73 1.12
CA PHE A 27 -11.44 -5.04 0.09
C PHE A 27 -10.93 -6.14 -0.83
N GLY A 28 -11.80 -7.09 -1.19
CA GLY A 28 -11.38 -8.30 -1.91
C GLY A 28 -10.66 -9.30 -1.00
N ALA A 29 -10.94 -9.28 0.30
CA ALA A 29 -10.28 -10.12 1.28
C ALA A 29 -10.36 -11.64 1.01
N SER A 30 -11.38 -12.10 0.27
CA SER A 30 -11.50 -13.50 -0.15
C SER A 30 -10.60 -13.87 -1.34
N GLY A 31 -9.83 -12.92 -1.88
CA GLY A 31 -9.02 -13.07 -3.09
C GLY A 31 -7.61 -13.59 -2.84
N ASP A 32 -6.92 -13.91 -3.93
CA ASP A 32 -5.57 -14.51 -3.93
C ASP A 32 -4.51 -13.57 -3.32
N LEU A 33 -4.53 -12.28 -3.69
CA LEU A 33 -3.57 -11.29 -3.16
C LEU A 33 -3.67 -11.17 -1.64
N ALA A 34 -4.89 -11.16 -1.10
CA ALA A 34 -5.12 -11.09 0.33
C ALA A 34 -4.51 -12.30 1.08
N HIS A 35 -4.77 -13.52 0.58
CA HIS A 35 -4.32 -14.77 1.20
C HIS A 35 -2.82 -15.03 0.98
N ARG A 36 -2.24 -14.64 -0.16
CA ARG A 36 -0.85 -14.96 -0.47
C ARG A 36 0.16 -13.91 -0.04
N LYS A 37 -0.28 -12.66 0.15
CA LYS A 37 0.61 -11.52 0.39
C LYS A 37 0.17 -10.67 1.58
N ILE A 38 -1.04 -10.12 1.58
CA ILE A 38 -1.43 -9.08 2.55
C ILE A 38 -1.49 -9.65 3.98
N PHE A 39 -2.34 -10.65 4.23
CA PHE A 39 -2.48 -11.22 5.57
C PHE A 39 -1.23 -11.95 6.05
N PRO A 40 -0.52 -12.74 5.21
CA PRO A 40 0.78 -13.30 5.60
C PRO A 40 1.82 -12.24 5.97
N ALA A 41 1.90 -11.12 5.23
CA ALA A 41 2.81 -10.03 5.57
C ALA A 41 2.41 -9.34 6.90
N LEU A 42 1.12 -9.14 7.15
CA LEU A 42 0.63 -8.62 8.44
C LEU A 42 0.94 -9.60 9.58
N TYR A 43 0.80 -10.91 9.35
CA TYR A 43 1.16 -11.92 10.33
C TYR A 43 2.66 -11.94 10.61
N ASP A 44 3.51 -11.83 9.59
CA ASP A 44 4.97 -11.70 9.77
C ASP A 44 5.31 -10.44 10.60
N LEU A 45 4.69 -9.29 10.29
CA LEU A 45 4.89 -8.05 11.06
C LEU A 45 4.40 -8.19 12.51
N TYR A 46 3.34 -8.96 12.74
CA TYR A 46 2.86 -9.29 14.08
C TYR A 46 3.90 -10.10 14.86
N LEU A 47 4.43 -11.18 14.27
CA LEU A 47 5.47 -12.03 14.87
C LEU A 47 6.74 -11.23 15.19
N GLU A 48 7.10 -10.29 14.30
CA GLU A 48 8.24 -9.38 14.47
C GLU A 48 7.97 -8.23 15.45
N ARG A 49 6.77 -8.17 16.05
CA ARG A 49 6.31 -7.13 16.99
C ARG A 49 6.36 -5.72 16.40
N GLN A 50 6.09 -5.61 15.11
CA GLN A 50 6.07 -4.35 14.36
C GLN A 50 4.64 -3.82 14.12
N LEU A 51 3.60 -4.57 14.50
CA LEU A 51 2.22 -4.09 14.44
C LEU A 51 1.77 -3.42 15.75
N PRO A 52 0.89 -2.41 15.68
CA PRO A 52 0.28 -1.84 16.86
C PRO A 52 -0.62 -2.87 17.55
N GLN A 53 -0.71 -2.82 18.89
CA GLN A 53 -1.57 -3.73 19.64
C GLN A 53 -3.06 -3.58 19.29
N ASP A 54 -3.49 -2.35 19.05
CA ASP A 54 -4.89 -2.00 18.79
C ASP A 54 -5.24 -1.95 17.29
N LEU A 55 -4.40 -2.51 16.41
CA LEU A 55 -4.75 -2.67 15.00
C LEU A 55 -5.92 -3.64 14.88
N LEU A 56 -7.00 -3.22 14.21
CA LEU A 56 -8.12 -4.09 13.87
C LEU A 56 -8.16 -4.26 12.35
N MET A 57 -8.12 -5.50 11.88
CA MET A 57 -8.14 -5.86 10.46
C MET A 57 -9.53 -6.34 10.08
N ILE A 58 -10.10 -5.79 9.02
CA ILE A 58 -11.46 -6.07 8.58
C ILE A 58 -11.42 -6.53 7.13
N GLY A 59 -11.67 -7.82 6.89
CA GLY A 59 -11.87 -8.33 5.54
C GLY A 59 -13.23 -7.92 4.99
N ALA A 60 -13.27 -7.38 3.78
CA ALA A 60 -14.50 -7.01 3.09
C ALA A 60 -14.58 -7.72 1.73
N ALA A 61 -15.59 -8.58 1.55
CA ALA A 61 -15.83 -9.26 0.28
C ALA A 61 -17.28 -9.74 0.13
N ARG A 62 -17.64 -10.13 -1.12
CA ARG A 62 -18.99 -10.57 -1.49
C ARG A 62 -19.39 -11.92 -0.91
N ARG A 63 -18.41 -12.80 -0.67
CA ARG A 63 -18.67 -14.16 -0.16
C ARG A 63 -19.29 -14.09 1.23
N ASP A 64 -20.20 -15.01 1.51
CA ASP A 64 -20.85 -15.10 2.82
C ASP A 64 -19.99 -15.95 3.75
N TYR A 65 -19.22 -15.28 4.61
CA TYR A 65 -18.39 -15.90 5.64
C TYR A 65 -18.74 -15.31 6.99
N SER A 66 -18.72 -16.15 8.04
CA SER A 66 -18.57 -15.65 9.40
C SER A 66 -17.13 -15.16 9.63
N THR A 67 -16.92 -14.38 10.69
CA THR A 67 -15.56 -13.97 11.08
C THR A 67 -14.68 -15.17 11.41
N GLU A 68 -15.23 -16.22 12.00
CA GLU A 68 -14.54 -17.47 12.33
C GLU A 68 -14.13 -18.22 11.06
N GLN A 69 -15.06 -18.39 10.12
CA GLN A 69 -14.76 -19.02 8.83
C GLN A 69 -13.67 -18.27 8.07
N PHE A 70 -13.73 -16.93 8.07
CA PHE A 70 -12.70 -16.10 7.44
C PHE A 70 -11.33 -16.24 8.13
N ARG A 71 -11.30 -16.32 9.46
CA ARG A 71 -10.05 -16.59 10.20
C ARG A 71 -9.48 -17.95 9.82
N GLU A 72 -10.29 -18.99 9.71
CA GLU A 72 -9.83 -20.32 9.29
C GLU A 72 -9.15 -20.29 7.91
N THR A 73 -9.76 -19.61 6.92
CA THR A 73 -9.13 -19.50 5.58
C THR A 73 -7.81 -18.74 5.61
N LEU A 74 -7.70 -17.72 6.47
CA LEU A 74 -6.47 -16.96 6.63
C LEU A 74 -5.39 -17.72 7.41
N HIS A 75 -5.77 -18.60 8.34
CA HIS A 75 -4.83 -19.43 9.09
C HIS A 75 -4.02 -20.31 8.15
N ASP A 76 -4.71 -21.05 7.29
CA ASP A 76 -4.09 -21.94 6.30
C ASP A 76 -3.18 -21.14 5.35
N ALA A 77 -3.64 -19.96 4.94
CA ALA A 77 -2.88 -19.09 4.07
C ALA A 77 -1.62 -18.51 4.73
N CYS A 78 -1.71 -18.11 6.01
CA CYS A 78 -0.55 -17.63 6.76
C CYS A 78 0.48 -18.74 6.99
N ILE A 79 0.05 -19.96 7.32
CA ILE A 79 0.95 -21.13 7.39
C ILE A 79 1.63 -21.37 6.03
N ALA A 80 0.85 -21.27 4.94
CA ALA A 80 1.32 -21.56 3.60
C ALA A 80 2.17 -20.46 2.96
N HIS A 81 2.19 -19.23 3.49
CA HIS A 81 2.84 -18.08 2.82
C HIS A 81 3.69 -17.18 3.73
N SER A 82 3.61 -17.30 5.06
CA SER A 82 4.49 -16.59 5.99
C SER A 82 5.96 -16.95 5.76
N ARG A 83 6.87 -16.03 6.14
CA ARG A 83 8.32 -16.27 6.15
C ARG A 83 8.77 -17.11 7.34
N HIS A 84 7.98 -17.16 8.42
CA HIS A 84 8.33 -17.76 9.71
C HIS A 84 7.79 -19.19 9.90
N ARG A 85 7.55 -19.96 8.83
CA ARG A 85 6.79 -21.23 8.80
C ARG A 85 7.16 -22.32 9.82
N SER A 86 8.32 -22.25 10.48
CA SER A 86 8.90 -23.31 11.30
C SER A 86 8.86 -23.06 12.81
N GLU A 87 8.19 -22.01 13.30
CA GLU A 87 8.15 -21.77 14.75
C GLU A 87 7.11 -22.68 15.44
N ALA A 88 7.53 -23.38 16.51
CA ALA A 88 6.67 -24.29 17.27
C ALA A 88 5.48 -23.59 17.98
N SER A 89 5.45 -22.25 18.00
CA SER A 89 4.45 -21.40 18.67
C SER A 89 3.37 -20.81 17.74
N HIS A 90 3.26 -21.28 16.50
CA HIS A 90 2.32 -20.74 15.51
C HIS A 90 0.87 -20.69 16.01
N ASP A 91 0.40 -21.74 16.67
CA ASP A 91 -1.01 -21.82 17.07
C ASP A 91 -1.39 -20.81 18.15
N GLU A 92 -0.47 -20.48 19.07
CA GLU A 92 -0.72 -19.47 20.11
C GLU A 92 -0.61 -18.06 19.54
N ALA A 93 0.43 -17.80 18.75
CA ALA A 93 0.61 -16.52 18.07
C ALA A 93 -0.56 -16.22 17.11
N TRP A 94 -1.00 -17.22 16.35
CA TRP A 94 -2.17 -17.12 15.50
C TRP A 94 -3.44 -16.83 16.31
N ARG A 95 -3.64 -17.51 17.43
CA ARG A 95 -4.83 -17.28 18.28
C ARG A 95 -4.90 -15.85 18.80
N ASP A 96 -3.77 -15.22 19.12
CA ASP A 96 -3.75 -13.81 19.51
C ASP A 96 -3.92 -12.87 18.31
N PHE A 97 -3.21 -13.13 17.21
CA PHE A 97 -3.31 -12.33 15.98
C PHE A 97 -4.73 -12.32 15.40
N SER A 98 -5.35 -13.50 15.28
CA SER A 98 -6.68 -13.67 14.68
C SER A 98 -7.79 -12.96 15.44
N ARG A 99 -7.65 -12.72 16.76
CA ARG A 99 -8.61 -11.91 17.55
C ARG A 99 -8.79 -10.49 17.03
N ARG A 100 -7.80 -9.98 16.28
CA ARG A 100 -7.80 -8.65 15.67
C ARG A 100 -8.42 -8.65 14.27
N ILE A 101 -8.76 -9.81 13.73
CA ILE A 101 -9.32 -9.97 12.39
C ILE A 101 -10.83 -10.14 12.48
N PHE A 102 -11.56 -9.37 11.68
CA PHE A 102 -13.01 -9.41 11.53
C PHE A 102 -13.37 -9.51 10.05
N TYR A 103 -14.61 -9.88 9.77
CA TYR A 103 -15.13 -9.96 8.41
C TYR A 103 -16.46 -9.21 8.29
N LEU A 104 -16.59 -8.42 7.23
CA LEU A 104 -17.83 -7.79 6.81
C LEU A 104 -18.17 -8.25 5.40
N ARG A 105 -19.35 -8.82 5.23
CA ARG A 105 -19.89 -9.06 3.88
C ARG A 105 -20.15 -7.70 3.24
N ASN A 106 -19.52 -7.46 2.10
CA ASN A 106 -19.62 -6.20 1.36
C ASN A 106 -19.64 -6.50 -0.13
N ASP A 107 -20.69 -6.05 -0.80
CA ASP A 107 -20.73 -6.02 -2.25
C ASP A 107 -20.35 -4.62 -2.70
N VAL A 108 -19.16 -4.51 -3.29
CA VAL A 108 -18.52 -3.23 -3.58
C VAL A 108 -19.35 -2.33 -4.48
N GLU A 109 -20.21 -2.92 -5.32
CA GLU A 109 -21.13 -2.22 -6.23
C GLU A 109 -22.46 -1.83 -5.56
N ASP A 110 -22.77 -2.39 -4.39
CA ASP A 110 -23.99 -2.10 -3.63
C ASP A 110 -23.71 -1.09 -2.52
N MET A 111 -24.32 0.09 -2.61
CA MET A 111 -24.16 1.16 -1.63
C MET A 111 -24.68 0.76 -0.24
N ASP A 112 -25.74 -0.04 -0.14
CA ASP A 112 -26.30 -0.44 1.15
C ASP A 112 -25.30 -1.28 1.97
N SER A 113 -24.39 -1.97 1.29
CA SER A 113 -23.36 -2.79 1.93
C SER A 113 -22.25 -1.97 2.63
N TYR A 114 -22.21 -0.65 2.43
CA TYR A 114 -21.29 0.27 3.11
C TYR A 114 -21.86 0.81 4.42
N GLU A 115 -23.13 0.56 4.74
CA GLU A 115 -23.74 1.04 5.98
C GLU A 115 -23.03 0.49 7.22
N ALA A 116 -22.60 -0.77 7.20
CA ALA A 116 -21.80 -1.33 8.29
C ALA A 116 -20.45 -0.63 8.45
N ILE A 117 -19.81 -0.24 7.34
CA ILE A 117 -18.55 0.50 7.35
C ILE A 117 -18.78 1.91 7.91
N ARG A 118 -19.85 2.60 7.47
CA ARG A 118 -20.26 3.91 8.00
C ARG A 118 -20.48 3.87 9.50
N ARG A 119 -21.27 2.92 9.99
CA ARG A 119 -21.53 2.74 11.43
C ARG A 119 -20.24 2.53 12.21
N LEU A 120 -19.32 1.70 11.69
CA LEU A 120 -18.06 1.41 12.35
C LEU A 120 -17.09 2.61 12.35
N VAL A 121 -16.95 3.29 11.21
CA VAL A 121 -15.93 4.34 11.00
C VAL A 121 -16.43 5.71 11.49
N VAL A 122 -17.66 6.10 11.11
CA VAL A 122 -18.23 7.42 11.40
C VAL A 122 -18.95 7.42 12.75
N GLU A 123 -19.84 6.45 12.99
CA GLU A 123 -20.63 6.39 14.23
C GLU A 123 -19.89 5.70 15.39
N ARG A 124 -18.72 5.10 15.09
CA ARG A 124 -17.87 4.39 16.06
C ARG A 124 -18.61 3.24 16.76
N ASP A 125 -19.54 2.64 16.04
CA ASP A 125 -20.37 1.55 16.52
C ASP A 125 -19.60 0.21 16.51
N GLN A 126 -19.08 -0.15 17.68
CA GLN A 126 -18.36 -1.40 17.91
C GLN A 126 -19.23 -2.64 17.73
N SER A 127 -20.56 -2.53 17.81
CA SER A 127 -21.46 -3.68 17.67
C SER A 127 -21.42 -4.31 16.29
N VAL A 128 -20.92 -3.57 15.29
CA VAL A 128 -20.63 -4.08 13.94
C VAL A 128 -19.57 -5.19 13.96
N LEU A 129 -18.60 -5.14 14.88
CA LEU A 129 -17.52 -6.12 14.99
C LEU A 129 -17.85 -7.17 16.05
N VAL A 130 -18.61 -8.19 15.64
CA VAL A 130 -19.00 -9.30 16.53
C VAL A 130 -17.76 -9.98 17.12
N GLY A 131 -17.74 -10.12 18.45
CA GLY A 131 -16.62 -10.72 19.19
C GLY A 131 -15.53 -9.73 19.61
N LEU A 132 -15.63 -8.45 19.24
CA LEU A 132 -14.77 -7.41 19.80
C LEU A 132 -15.11 -7.19 21.29
N SER A 133 -14.07 -7.05 22.12
CA SER A 133 -14.24 -6.78 23.55
C SER A 133 -14.97 -5.43 23.77
N PRO A 134 -15.97 -5.34 24.66
CA PRO A 134 -16.64 -4.08 24.99
C PRO A 134 -15.72 -3.00 25.58
N LYS A 135 -14.51 -3.38 26.01
CA LYS A 135 -13.48 -2.46 26.52
C LYS A 135 -12.47 -2.03 25.46
N ALA A 136 -12.47 -2.67 24.29
CA ALA A 136 -11.57 -2.29 23.22
C ALA A 136 -11.96 -0.89 22.73
N ARG A 137 -10.97 -0.06 22.42
CA ARG A 137 -11.21 1.23 21.77
C ARG A 137 -11.06 1.05 20.28
N LEU A 138 -11.97 1.62 19.49
CA LEU A 138 -11.76 1.66 18.04
C LEU A 138 -10.61 2.64 17.73
N PRO A 139 -9.66 2.27 16.85
CA PRO A 139 -8.68 3.21 16.33
C PRO A 139 -9.34 4.39 15.61
N GLU A 140 -8.78 5.59 15.75
CA GLU A 140 -9.28 6.78 15.02
C GLU A 140 -8.84 6.78 13.55
N ASN A 141 -7.70 6.16 13.26
CA ASN A 141 -7.15 6.08 11.92
C ASN A 141 -7.82 4.96 11.11
N THR A 142 -7.96 5.17 9.80
CA THR A 142 -8.52 4.18 8.90
C THR A 142 -7.67 4.00 7.65
N LEU A 143 -7.39 2.76 7.29
CA LEU A 143 -6.68 2.37 6.07
C LEU A 143 -7.58 1.45 5.25
N TYR A 144 -7.83 1.81 3.99
CA TYR A 144 -8.53 0.97 3.03
C TYR A 144 -7.55 0.41 2.02
N TYR A 145 -7.38 -0.92 1.98
CA TYR A 145 -6.57 -1.60 0.97
C TYR A 145 -7.47 -2.21 -0.10
N LEU A 146 -7.29 -1.78 -1.34
CA LEU A 146 -8.09 -2.26 -2.48
C LEU A 146 -7.42 -3.45 -3.17
N ALA A 147 -7.62 -4.65 -2.64
CA ALA A 147 -7.17 -5.91 -3.26
C ALA A 147 -8.24 -6.48 -4.21
N VAL A 148 -8.75 -5.63 -5.10
CA VAL A 148 -9.81 -5.94 -6.06
C VAL A 148 -9.35 -5.66 -7.50
N THR A 149 -10.20 -5.94 -8.50
CA THR A 149 -9.90 -5.58 -9.88
C THR A 149 -9.96 -4.06 -10.10
N PRO A 150 -9.20 -3.49 -11.04
CA PRO A 150 -9.03 -2.04 -11.17
C PRO A 150 -10.30 -1.27 -11.49
N GLU A 151 -11.27 -1.92 -12.15
CA GLU A 151 -12.56 -1.32 -12.50
C GLU A 151 -13.37 -0.93 -11.27
N LEU A 152 -13.09 -1.57 -10.12
CA LEU A 152 -13.80 -1.36 -8.87
C LEU A 152 -13.16 -0.25 -8.01
N PHE A 153 -11.96 0.23 -8.33
CA PHE A 153 -11.32 1.29 -7.52
C PHE A 153 -12.14 2.58 -7.47
N PRO A 154 -12.65 3.13 -8.60
CA PRO A 154 -13.47 4.34 -8.56
C PRO A 154 -14.78 4.11 -7.79
N VAL A 155 -15.40 2.94 -7.96
CA VAL A 155 -16.67 2.57 -7.32
C VAL A 155 -16.51 2.53 -5.79
N ILE A 156 -15.48 1.85 -5.30
CA ILE A 156 -15.21 1.76 -3.86
C ILE A 156 -14.88 3.14 -3.29
N ALA A 157 -14.04 3.93 -3.97
CA ALA A 157 -13.71 5.28 -3.50
C ALA A 157 -14.95 6.18 -3.42
N GLU A 158 -15.86 6.08 -4.41
CA GLU A 158 -17.12 6.81 -4.41
C GLU A 158 -18.06 6.37 -3.31
N HIS A 159 -18.26 5.08 -3.11
CA HIS A 159 -19.15 4.57 -2.07
C HIS A 159 -18.63 4.87 -0.66
N LEU A 160 -17.32 4.74 -0.42
CA LEU A 160 -16.68 5.20 0.81
C LEU A 160 -16.90 6.70 1.02
N GLY A 161 -16.66 7.50 -0.01
CA GLY A 161 -16.84 8.94 0.03
C GLY A 161 -18.27 9.36 0.38
N ARG A 162 -19.26 8.77 -0.30
CA ARG A 162 -20.71 8.97 -0.06
C ARG A 162 -21.16 8.51 1.32
N ALA A 163 -20.53 7.47 1.87
CA ALA A 163 -20.73 7.02 3.25
C ALA A 163 -20.05 7.92 4.30
N GLY A 164 -19.40 9.01 3.90
CA GLY A 164 -18.66 9.88 4.82
C GLY A 164 -17.35 9.27 5.33
N CYS A 165 -16.84 8.24 4.64
CA CYS A 165 -15.67 7.47 5.01
C CYS A 165 -14.42 7.80 4.17
N GLY A 166 -14.50 8.75 3.23
CA GLY A 166 -13.35 9.21 2.45
C GLY A 166 -12.56 10.28 3.19
N SER A 167 -11.26 10.48 2.89
CA SER A 167 -10.46 11.45 3.65
C SER A 167 -10.90 12.92 3.44
N ASN A 168 -11.54 13.23 2.32
CA ASN A 168 -12.13 14.55 2.07
C ASN A 168 -13.45 14.77 2.83
N THR A 169 -14.11 13.70 3.29
CA THR A 169 -15.44 13.76 3.92
C THR A 169 -15.38 13.47 5.42
N LEU A 170 -14.46 12.59 5.84
CA LEU A 170 -14.18 12.25 7.22
C LEU A 170 -13.48 13.42 7.92
N GLY A 171 -14.14 14.04 8.91
CA GLY A 171 -13.57 15.18 9.66
C GLY A 171 -13.99 16.58 9.20
N SER A 172 -15.06 16.69 8.41
CA SER A 172 -15.79 17.96 8.25
C SER A 172 -16.41 18.46 9.57
N ASP A 173 -16.60 17.58 10.55
CA ASP A 173 -16.86 17.93 11.95
C ASP A 173 -15.57 17.86 12.79
N ALA A 174 -15.36 18.86 13.65
CA ALA A 174 -14.16 19.09 14.46
C ALA A 174 -13.78 17.95 15.45
N SER A 175 -14.50 16.83 15.45
CA SER A 175 -14.33 15.69 16.35
C SER A 175 -13.56 14.50 15.77
N ALA A 176 -13.44 14.33 14.44
CA ALA A 176 -12.65 13.23 13.88
C ALA A 176 -11.16 13.63 13.80
N LYS A 177 -10.32 12.89 14.54
CA LYS A 177 -8.91 13.25 14.78
C LYS A 177 -7.88 12.35 14.10
N GLY A 178 -8.31 11.32 13.37
CA GLY A 178 -7.43 10.35 12.73
C GLY A 178 -7.23 10.60 11.23
N TRP A 179 -6.18 10.02 10.65
CA TRP A 179 -5.99 10.01 9.20
C TRP A 179 -6.84 8.92 8.54
N CYS A 180 -7.19 9.13 7.28
CA CYS A 180 -7.92 8.18 6.45
C CYS A 180 -7.14 7.99 5.15
N ARG A 181 -6.72 6.75 4.85
CA ARG A 181 -5.81 6.47 3.72
C ARG A 181 -6.35 5.36 2.84
N LEU A 182 -6.07 5.47 1.54
CA LEU A 182 -6.48 4.53 0.51
C LEU A 182 -5.25 3.94 -0.17
N VAL A 183 -5.08 2.62 -0.10
CA VAL A 183 -4.04 1.87 -0.82
C VAL A 183 -4.65 1.27 -2.08
N VAL A 184 -4.07 1.59 -3.23
CA VAL A 184 -4.54 1.16 -4.54
C VAL A 184 -3.44 0.37 -5.24
N GLU A 185 -3.81 -0.75 -5.85
CA GLU A 185 -2.90 -1.62 -6.60
C GLU A 185 -2.86 -1.26 -8.10
N LYS A 186 -1.82 -1.75 -8.78
CA LYS A 186 -1.74 -1.64 -10.25
C LYS A 186 -2.76 -2.58 -10.93
N PRO A 187 -3.20 -2.29 -12.17
CA PRO A 187 -2.87 -1.14 -13.03
C PRO A 187 -3.61 0.17 -12.72
N TYR A 188 -2.94 1.30 -12.92
CA TYR A 188 -3.48 2.66 -12.73
C TYR A 188 -4.08 3.24 -14.02
N GLY A 189 -4.90 2.45 -14.71
CA GLY A 189 -5.31 2.73 -16.09
C GLY A 189 -4.38 2.06 -17.12
N LYS A 190 -4.72 2.20 -18.40
CA LYS A 190 -4.03 1.56 -19.53
C LYS A 190 -3.27 2.54 -20.43
N ASP A 191 -3.55 3.83 -20.25
CA ASP A 191 -3.00 4.96 -20.98
C ASP A 191 -3.13 6.24 -20.12
N ARG A 192 -2.58 7.36 -20.61
CA ARG A 192 -2.62 8.66 -19.92
C ARG A 192 -4.05 9.11 -19.60
N SER A 193 -5.00 8.91 -20.53
CA SER A 193 -6.38 9.38 -20.38
C SER A 193 -7.10 8.62 -19.28
N SER A 194 -7.07 7.29 -19.34
CA SER A 194 -7.67 6.41 -18.32
C SER A 194 -7.02 6.58 -16.94
N ALA A 195 -5.70 6.81 -16.88
CA ALA A 195 -5.00 7.12 -15.63
C ALA A 195 -5.44 8.46 -15.01
N ALA A 196 -5.64 9.49 -15.84
CA ALA A 196 -6.17 10.77 -15.40
C ALA A 196 -7.59 10.64 -14.87
N THR A 197 -8.48 9.94 -15.59
CA THR A 197 -9.86 9.68 -15.14
C THR A 197 -9.90 8.92 -13.82
N LEU A 198 -9.06 7.90 -13.64
CA LEU A 198 -8.94 7.19 -12.37
C LEU A 198 -8.50 8.14 -11.25
N THR A 199 -7.46 8.94 -11.51
CA THR A 199 -6.92 9.90 -10.54
C THR A 199 -7.97 10.90 -10.10
N GLU A 200 -8.67 11.53 -11.05
CA GLU A 200 -9.77 12.46 -10.76
C GLU A 200 -10.88 11.79 -9.94
N SER A 201 -11.23 10.54 -10.23
CA SER A 201 -12.27 9.81 -9.50
C SER A 201 -11.88 9.56 -8.05
N LEU A 202 -10.61 9.22 -7.80
CA LEU A 202 -10.10 9.04 -6.43
C LEU A 202 -10.01 10.37 -5.68
N HIS A 203 -9.53 11.43 -6.35
CA HIS A 203 -9.36 12.78 -5.76
C HIS A 203 -10.65 13.45 -5.34
N ARG A 204 -11.80 13.05 -5.90
CA ARG A 204 -13.11 13.50 -5.40
C ARG A 204 -13.32 13.17 -3.92
N TRP A 205 -12.76 12.06 -3.45
CA TRP A 205 -13.08 11.51 -2.13
C TRP A 205 -11.88 11.38 -1.19
N PHE A 206 -10.66 11.40 -1.73
CA PHE A 206 -9.41 11.31 -0.97
C PHE A 206 -8.41 12.38 -1.42
N GLU A 207 -7.71 12.98 -0.47
CA GLU A 207 -6.59 13.87 -0.76
C GLU A 207 -5.39 13.08 -1.32
N GLU A 208 -4.57 13.70 -2.16
CA GLU A 208 -3.40 13.03 -2.76
C GLU A 208 -2.40 12.50 -1.71
N ARG A 209 -2.28 13.17 -0.55
CA ARG A 209 -1.43 12.71 0.57
C ARG A 209 -1.91 11.40 1.20
N ASP A 210 -3.18 11.06 1.00
CA ASP A 210 -3.85 9.90 1.58
C ASP A 210 -3.96 8.73 0.60
N ILE A 211 -3.57 8.91 -0.66
CA ILE A 211 -3.62 7.86 -1.69
C ILE A 211 -2.23 7.23 -1.85
N TYR A 212 -2.14 5.97 -1.50
CA TYR A 212 -0.93 5.14 -1.58
C TYR A 212 -1.04 4.21 -2.79
N ARG A 213 -0.41 4.58 -3.89
CA ARG A 213 -0.32 3.76 -5.11
C ARG A 213 0.85 2.79 -4.97
N ILE A 214 0.58 1.50 -4.94
CA ILE A 214 1.59 0.45 -4.79
C ILE A 214 2.39 0.24 -6.07
N ASP A 215 3.71 0.41 -5.95
CA ASP A 215 4.68 -0.25 -6.80
C ASP A 215 5.58 -1.10 -5.90
N HIS A 216 5.38 -2.42 -5.92
CA HIS A 216 6.07 -3.32 -5.00
C HIS A 216 7.60 -3.37 -5.22
N TYR A 217 8.14 -2.89 -6.34
CA TYR A 217 9.60 -2.78 -6.52
C TYR A 217 10.19 -1.74 -5.57
N LEU A 218 9.45 -0.67 -5.25
CA LEU A 218 9.88 0.34 -4.28
C LEU A 218 9.95 -0.21 -2.84
N GLY A 219 9.33 -1.36 -2.57
CA GLY A 219 9.43 -2.08 -1.31
C GLY A 219 10.67 -2.98 -1.20
N LYS A 220 11.43 -3.18 -2.28
CA LYS A 220 12.63 -4.03 -2.26
C LYS A 220 13.79 -3.29 -1.60
N GLU A 221 14.46 -3.95 -0.66
CA GLU A 221 15.57 -3.38 0.11
C GLU A 221 16.67 -2.77 -0.78
N ALA A 222 17.11 -3.49 -1.81
CA ALA A 222 18.12 -3.01 -2.75
C ALA A 222 17.69 -1.73 -3.49
N VAL A 223 16.39 -1.58 -3.78
CA VAL A 223 15.84 -0.40 -4.44
C VAL A 223 15.81 0.80 -3.49
N GLN A 224 15.40 0.58 -2.24
CA GLN A 224 15.45 1.63 -1.20
C GLN A 224 16.88 2.07 -0.90
N ASN A 225 17.84 1.15 -1.00
CA ASN A 225 19.25 1.44 -0.79
C ASN A 225 19.87 2.33 -1.87
N LEU A 226 19.24 2.50 -3.05
CA LEU A 226 19.75 3.39 -4.10
C LEU A 226 19.92 4.83 -3.62
N LEU A 227 18.99 5.34 -2.80
CA LEU A 227 19.07 6.70 -2.26
C LEU A 227 20.29 6.88 -1.35
N HIS A 228 20.53 5.91 -0.46
CA HIS A 228 21.69 5.92 0.43
C HIS A 228 23.00 5.73 -0.34
N PHE A 229 23.01 4.79 -1.29
CA PHE A 229 24.15 4.54 -2.15
C PHE A 229 24.60 5.81 -2.89
N ARG A 230 23.66 6.55 -3.49
CA ARG A 230 23.98 7.76 -4.28
C ARG A 230 24.31 8.97 -3.42
N PHE A 231 23.52 9.25 -2.38
CA PHE A 231 23.55 10.55 -1.71
C PHE A 231 24.25 10.53 -0.34
N ALA A 232 24.49 9.36 0.25
CA ALA A 232 25.23 9.26 1.53
C ALA A 232 26.74 9.00 1.34
N ASN A 233 27.21 8.86 0.10
CA ASN A 233 28.58 8.49 -0.21
C ASN A 233 29.26 9.56 -1.08
N THR A 234 30.18 10.33 -0.49
CA THR A 234 30.93 11.40 -1.17
C THR A 234 31.75 10.93 -2.37
N ILE A 235 32.09 9.63 -2.44
CA ILE A 235 32.82 9.06 -3.57
C ILE A 235 31.96 8.91 -4.84
N PHE A 236 30.64 8.75 -4.70
CA PHE A 236 29.75 8.49 -5.84
C PHE A 236 29.17 9.77 -6.43
N GLU A 237 28.89 10.78 -5.61
CA GLU A 237 28.25 12.02 -6.05
C GLU A 237 29.00 12.73 -7.21
N PRO A 238 30.34 12.90 -7.19
CA PRO A 238 31.06 13.60 -8.26
C PRO A 238 31.12 12.83 -9.59
N ILE A 239 30.95 11.50 -9.55
CA ILE A 239 31.04 10.63 -10.73
C ILE A 239 29.67 10.19 -11.26
N TRP A 240 28.58 10.58 -10.59
CA TRP A 240 27.23 10.20 -10.99
C TRP A 240 26.63 11.14 -12.04
N ASN A 241 27.34 11.33 -13.16
CA ASN A 241 26.91 12.22 -14.24
C ASN A 241 27.49 11.79 -15.61
N ARG A 242 26.99 12.42 -16.67
CA ARG A 242 27.33 12.15 -18.08
C ARG A 242 28.82 12.27 -18.45
N ASN A 243 29.65 12.88 -17.61
CA ASN A 243 31.09 12.99 -17.89
C ASN A 243 31.85 11.71 -17.51
N TYR A 244 31.27 10.88 -16.64
CA TYR A 244 31.90 9.68 -16.09
C TYR A 244 31.09 8.39 -16.37
N ILE A 245 29.77 8.51 -16.53
CA ILE A 245 28.88 7.39 -16.86
C ILE A 245 28.67 7.35 -18.37
N ASP A 246 29.10 6.25 -19.00
CA ASP A 246 28.87 5.97 -20.42
C ASP A 246 27.44 5.46 -20.68
N ARG A 247 26.96 4.49 -19.86
CA ARG A 247 25.62 3.90 -19.99
C ARG A 247 25.05 3.45 -18.64
N ILE A 248 23.74 3.60 -18.50
CA ILE A 248 22.94 2.98 -17.43
C ILE A 248 22.10 1.88 -18.07
N GLU A 249 22.15 0.68 -17.51
CA GLU A 249 21.35 -0.47 -17.95
C GLU A 249 20.49 -0.96 -16.78
N ILE A 250 19.18 -1.04 -16.99
CA ILE A 250 18.21 -1.55 -16.02
C ILE A 250 17.58 -2.80 -16.60
N THR A 251 17.99 -3.95 -16.11
CA THR A 251 17.56 -5.25 -16.62
C THR A 251 16.64 -5.93 -15.63
N VAL A 252 15.46 -6.34 -16.11
CA VAL A 252 14.58 -7.26 -15.40
C VAL A 252 14.39 -8.48 -16.27
N ALA A 253 14.90 -9.62 -15.81
CA ALA A 253 14.81 -10.89 -16.50
C ALA A 253 13.98 -11.86 -15.67
N GLU A 254 13.00 -12.50 -16.32
CA GLU A 254 12.14 -13.52 -15.71
C GLU A 254 12.42 -14.86 -16.39
N GLN A 255 12.55 -15.92 -15.60
CA GLN A 255 12.71 -17.28 -16.13
C GLN A 255 11.37 -17.95 -16.42
N ASP A 256 10.32 -17.52 -15.72
CA ASP A 256 8.97 -18.03 -15.87
C ASP A 256 8.30 -17.44 -17.11
N GLY A 257 7.62 -18.29 -17.89
CA GLY A 257 6.77 -17.84 -19.00
C GLY A 257 5.45 -17.23 -18.53
N ILE A 258 4.62 -16.82 -19.49
CA ILE A 258 3.32 -16.15 -19.25
C ILE A 258 2.35 -16.99 -18.38
N GLY A 259 2.54 -18.31 -18.34
CA GLY A 259 1.76 -19.23 -17.49
C GLY A 259 0.26 -19.10 -17.74
N THR A 260 -0.53 -19.00 -16.68
CA THR A 260 -2.00 -18.86 -16.74
C THR A 260 -2.47 -17.42 -17.02
N ARG A 261 -1.56 -16.45 -17.11
CA ARG A 261 -1.89 -15.01 -17.27
C ARG A 261 -1.97 -14.56 -18.73
N GLY A 262 -2.01 -15.50 -19.68
CA GLY A 262 -2.02 -15.26 -21.13
C GLY A 262 -3.02 -14.19 -21.57
N GLY A 263 -4.29 -14.33 -21.18
CA GLY A 263 -5.34 -13.39 -21.58
C GLY A 263 -5.17 -11.96 -21.03
N TYR A 264 -4.59 -11.82 -19.83
CA TYR A 264 -4.28 -10.49 -19.26
C TYR A 264 -3.05 -9.88 -19.95
N TYR A 265 -2.01 -10.69 -20.15
CA TYR A 265 -0.73 -10.23 -20.70
C TYR A 265 -0.86 -9.81 -22.17
N ASP A 266 -1.71 -10.45 -22.96
CA ASP A 266 -1.95 -10.12 -24.37
C ASP A 266 -2.49 -8.68 -24.56
N GLY A 267 -3.36 -8.23 -23.64
CA GLY A 267 -3.89 -6.86 -23.66
C GLY A 267 -2.97 -5.78 -23.08
N PHE A 268 -2.05 -6.16 -22.19
CA PHE A 268 -1.17 -5.22 -21.48
C PHE A 268 0.23 -5.12 -22.09
N GLY A 269 0.87 -6.26 -22.36
CA GLY A 269 2.24 -6.40 -22.83
C GLY A 269 3.31 -6.06 -21.78
N ALA A 270 4.56 -6.43 -22.07
CA ALA A 270 5.71 -6.17 -21.20
C ALA A 270 5.89 -4.67 -20.86
N ALA A 271 5.55 -3.80 -21.81
CA ALA A 271 5.71 -2.36 -21.64
C ALA A 271 4.82 -1.81 -20.51
N ARG A 272 3.55 -2.24 -20.42
CA ARG A 272 2.67 -1.79 -19.33
C ARG A 272 2.89 -2.58 -18.04
N ASP A 273 3.25 -3.85 -18.15
CA ASP A 273 3.39 -4.71 -16.97
C ASP A 273 4.66 -4.40 -16.18
N MET A 274 5.76 -4.07 -16.87
CA MET A 274 7.10 -3.91 -16.29
C MET A 274 7.74 -2.54 -16.57
N LEU A 275 7.71 -2.07 -17.82
CA LEU A 275 8.46 -0.86 -18.21
C LEU A 275 7.86 0.40 -17.58
N GLN A 276 6.55 0.61 -17.76
CA GLN A 276 5.82 1.82 -17.37
C GLN A 276 5.83 2.05 -15.84
N ASN A 277 5.91 0.97 -15.05
CA ASN A 277 5.91 1.04 -13.59
C ASN A 277 7.34 0.82 -13.03
N HIS A 278 7.75 -0.43 -12.85
CA HIS A 278 8.93 -0.85 -12.11
C HIS A 278 10.21 -0.26 -12.68
N LEU A 279 10.48 -0.43 -13.98
CA LEU A 279 11.70 0.07 -14.60
C LEU A 279 11.72 1.61 -14.63
N THR A 280 10.58 2.24 -14.87
CA THR A 280 10.47 3.71 -14.83
C THR A 280 10.73 4.25 -13.42
N GLN A 281 10.24 3.58 -12.38
CA GLN A 281 10.54 3.95 -10.99
C GLN A 281 12.02 3.78 -10.64
N LEU A 282 12.64 2.68 -11.08
CA LEU A 282 14.08 2.45 -10.92
C LEU A 282 14.90 3.49 -11.67
N LEU A 283 14.52 3.83 -12.91
CA LEU A 283 15.14 4.90 -13.69
C LEU A 283 15.11 6.21 -12.90
N CYS A 284 13.93 6.62 -12.42
CA CYS A 284 13.79 7.85 -11.63
C CYS A 284 14.73 7.87 -10.42
N LEU A 285 14.76 6.81 -9.61
CA LEU A 285 15.65 6.73 -8.44
C LEU A 285 17.14 6.72 -8.80
N THR A 286 17.47 6.14 -9.96
CA THR A 286 18.84 6.04 -10.46
C THR A 286 19.36 7.38 -10.97
N VAL A 287 18.51 8.22 -11.56
CA VAL A 287 18.97 9.44 -12.28
C VAL A 287 18.45 10.76 -11.69
N MET A 288 17.56 10.74 -10.70
CA MET A 288 17.11 11.96 -10.02
C MET A 288 18.27 12.75 -9.41
N GLU A 289 18.13 14.07 -9.31
CA GLU A 289 19.07 14.91 -8.58
C GLU A 289 19.01 14.63 -7.06
N PRO A 290 20.02 15.07 -6.28
CA PRO A 290 19.95 15.02 -4.82
C PRO A 290 18.72 15.81 -4.32
N PRO A 291 17.81 15.19 -3.56
CA PRO A 291 16.63 15.88 -3.05
C PRO A 291 17.02 16.83 -1.91
N ALA A 292 16.25 17.89 -1.71
CA ALA A 292 16.50 18.86 -0.64
C ALA A 292 16.48 18.24 0.78
N SER A 293 15.72 17.15 0.96
CA SER A 293 15.81 16.28 2.13
C SER A 293 15.24 14.89 1.81
N LEU A 294 15.34 13.95 2.74
CA LEU A 294 14.72 12.62 2.63
C LEU A 294 13.20 12.62 2.92
N SER A 295 12.56 13.80 2.97
CA SER A 295 11.10 13.86 3.09
C SER A 295 10.43 13.30 1.82
N PRO A 296 9.26 12.63 1.94
CA PRO A 296 8.62 11.98 0.80
C PRO A 296 8.39 12.90 -0.40
N GLU A 297 7.93 14.13 -0.17
CA GLU A 297 7.62 15.09 -1.25
C GLU A 297 8.88 15.58 -1.97
N HIS A 298 9.97 15.88 -1.26
CA HIS A 298 11.22 16.27 -1.92
C HIS A 298 11.80 15.15 -2.81
N ILE A 299 11.63 13.88 -2.41
CA ILE A 299 12.02 12.75 -3.25
C ILE A 299 11.10 12.64 -4.47
N ARG A 300 9.78 12.84 -4.29
CA ARG A 300 8.81 12.82 -5.39
C ARG A 300 9.08 13.91 -6.42
N ASP A 301 9.39 15.12 -5.97
CA ASP A 301 9.69 16.26 -6.85
C ASP A 301 10.86 15.95 -7.80
N GLU A 302 11.97 15.43 -7.28
CA GLU A 302 13.11 15.09 -8.12
C GLU A 302 12.84 13.90 -9.05
N LYS A 303 12.00 12.93 -8.64
CA LYS A 303 11.55 11.86 -9.53
C LYS A 303 10.66 12.40 -10.65
N VAL A 304 9.74 13.31 -10.36
CA VAL A 304 8.86 13.93 -11.36
C VAL A 304 9.66 14.79 -12.34
N LYS A 305 10.67 15.51 -11.86
CA LYS A 305 11.57 16.30 -12.70
C LYS A 305 12.30 15.44 -13.73
N VAL A 306 12.74 14.22 -13.35
CA VAL A 306 13.29 13.24 -14.31
C VAL A 306 12.26 12.91 -15.39
N LEU A 307 11.04 12.55 -14.99
CA LEU A 307 9.98 12.18 -15.94
C LEU A 307 9.65 13.31 -16.93
N GLN A 308 9.65 14.56 -16.45
CA GLN A 308 9.43 15.74 -17.30
C GLN A 308 10.58 16.01 -18.29
N ALA A 309 11.79 15.54 -17.97
CA ALA A 309 12.96 15.69 -18.84
C ALA A 309 13.07 14.59 -19.92
N ILE A 310 12.26 13.53 -19.84
CA ILE A 310 12.22 12.47 -20.85
C ILE A 310 11.47 13.01 -22.08
N PRO A 311 12.09 13.05 -23.27
CA PRO A 311 11.42 13.51 -24.48
C PRO A 311 10.33 12.52 -24.91
N GLU A 312 9.32 13.04 -25.61
CA GLU A 312 8.38 12.17 -26.32
C GLU A 312 9.10 11.53 -27.52
N TYR A 313 9.01 10.22 -27.61
CA TYR A 313 9.60 9.46 -28.71
C TYR A 313 8.55 9.19 -29.80
N SER A 314 8.95 9.39 -31.04
CA SER A 314 8.21 8.87 -32.20
C SER A 314 8.37 7.36 -32.31
N GLU A 315 7.42 6.70 -33.00
CA GLU A 315 7.47 5.26 -33.24
C GLU A 315 8.79 4.81 -33.90
N ALA A 316 9.32 5.61 -34.82
CA ALA A 316 10.60 5.36 -35.51
C ALA A 316 11.85 5.46 -34.61
N GLN A 317 11.72 6.00 -33.39
CA GLN A 317 12.81 6.06 -32.42
C GLN A 317 12.75 4.92 -31.39
N ILE A 318 11.62 4.21 -31.33
CA ILE A 318 11.38 3.09 -30.40
C ILE A 318 11.61 1.74 -31.09
N LEU A 319 11.25 1.63 -32.38
CA LEU A 319 11.47 0.47 -33.24
C LEU A 319 12.89 0.48 -33.84
#